data_AF-A0A925V4Y3-F1
#
_entry.id   AF-A0A925V4Y3-F1
#
_cell.length_a   1.000
_cell.length_b   1.000
_cell.length_c   1.000
_cell.angle_alpha   90.00
_cell.angle_beta   90.00
_cell.angle_gamma   90.00
#
_symmetry.space_group_name_H-M   'P 1'
#
loop_
_entity.id
_entity.type
_entity.pdbx_description
1 polymer ?
#
loop_
_entity_poly.entity_id
_entity_poly.type
_entity_poly.pdbx_seq_one_letter_code
_entity_poly.pdbx_strand_id
1 'polypeptide(L)'
;MSSSLVGIAGQWDGAVIVACSPATATELASIMFDVPASEVSTENLEDTLGELANMVGGNVKALLPPPCLLSLPTVVEGRDYRVRVPGATIVRDLNFGVLGGRLRVLVAERGV
;
A
#
# COMPACT_ATOMS: atom_id res chain seq x y z
N MET A 1 -11.03 0.96 -7.48
CA MET A 1 -10.24 0.62 -6.26
C MET A 1 -8.86 1.19 -6.50
N SER A 2 -8.17 1.70 -5.49
CA SER A 2 -6.80 2.17 -5.68
C SER A 2 -5.88 1.38 -4.76
N SER A 3 -4.75 0.92 -5.30
CA SER A 3 -3.78 0.10 -4.60
C SER A 3 -2.39 0.67 -4.79
N SER A 4 -1.52 0.44 -3.83
CA SER A 4 -0.09 0.70 -3.96
C SER A 4 0.69 -0.45 -3.36
N LEU A 5 1.84 -0.78 -3.94
CA LEU A 5 2.68 -1.86 -3.46
C LEU A 5 4.14 -1.43 -3.36
N VAL A 6 4.84 -2.01 -2.39
CA VAL A 6 6.30 -1.95 -2.27
C VAL A 6 6.84 -3.35 -2.13
N GLY A 7 7.91 -3.66 -2.86
CA GLY A 7 8.67 -4.89 -2.71
C GLY A 7 9.68 -4.77 -1.58
N ILE A 8 9.92 -5.88 -0.88
CA ILE A 8 11.03 -6.04 0.05
C ILE A 8 11.90 -7.18 -0.48
N ALA A 9 13.21 -6.94 -0.56
CA ALA A 9 14.16 -7.93 -1.06
C ALA A 9 15.36 -8.06 -0.12
N GLY A 10 15.86 -9.28 0.09
CA GLY A 10 17.01 -9.56 0.95
C GLY A 10 16.93 -10.92 1.66
N GLN A 11 17.19 -10.95 2.96
CA GLN A 11 16.98 -12.15 3.79
C GLN A 11 15.52 -12.60 3.83
N TRP A 12 14.62 -11.66 3.57
CA TRP A 12 13.23 -11.91 3.34
C TRP A 12 12.81 -11.27 2.02
N ASP A 13 12.11 -12.04 1.19
CA ASP A 13 11.62 -11.58 -0.11
C ASP A 13 10.09 -11.59 -0.11
N GLY A 14 9.50 -10.46 -0.50
CA GLY A 14 8.06 -10.34 -0.56
C GLY A 14 7.58 -8.94 -0.93
N ALA A 15 6.34 -8.64 -0.57
CA ALA A 15 5.75 -7.33 -0.84
C ALA A 15 4.71 -6.96 0.20
N VAL A 16 4.53 -5.65 0.38
CA VAL A 16 3.40 -5.07 1.10
C VAL A 16 2.51 -4.37 0.09
N ILE A 17 1.21 -4.64 0.15
CA ILE A 17 0.20 -4.03 -0.73
C ILE A 17 -0.83 -3.33 0.16
N VAL A 18 -1.06 -2.06 -0.10
CA VAL A 18 -2.10 -1.25 0.52
C VAL A 18 -3.19 -1.02 -0.51
N ALA A 19 -4.46 -1.17 -0.14
CA ALA A 19 -5.58 -0.95 -1.05
C ALA A 19 -6.78 -0.36 -0.33
N CYS A 20 -7.48 0.56 -1.00
CA CYS A 20 -8.72 1.14 -0.47
C CYS A 20 -9.68 1.56 -1.60
N SER A 21 -10.86 2.01 -1.20
CA SER A 21 -11.83 2.61 -2.12
C SER A 21 -11.35 4.01 -2.57
N PRO A 22 -11.76 4.51 -3.75
CA PRO A 22 -11.43 5.87 -4.16
C PRO A 22 -11.87 6.93 -3.14
N ALA A 23 -13.07 6.79 -2.56
CA ALA A 23 -13.54 7.70 -1.52
C ALA A 23 -12.61 7.71 -0.29
N THR A 24 -12.16 6.53 0.15
CA THR A 24 -11.20 6.43 1.27
C THR A 24 -9.85 7.05 0.91
N ALA A 25 -9.38 6.86 -0.33
CA ALA A 25 -8.13 7.47 -0.80
C ALA A 25 -8.23 9.00 -0.80
N THR A 26 -9.36 9.56 -1.26
CA THR A 26 -9.62 11.01 -1.24
C THR A 26 -9.60 11.57 0.17
N GLU A 27 -10.28 10.93 1.12
CA GLU A 27 -10.31 11.37 2.53
C GLU A 27 -8.91 11.31 3.18
N LEU A 28 -8.14 10.26 2.87
CA LEU A 28 -6.75 10.14 3.33
C LEU A 28 -5.87 11.24 2.74
N ALA A 29 -6.02 11.53 1.45
CA ALA A 29 -5.25 12.56 0.77
C ALA A 29 -5.61 13.97 1.26
N SER A 30 -6.90 14.27 1.49
CA SER A 30 -7.31 15.56 2.07
C SER A 30 -6.67 15.82 3.42
N ILE A 31 -6.54 14.78 4.26
CA ILE A 31 -5.87 14.90 5.55
C ILE A 31 -4.35 15.03 5.38
N MET A 32 -3.75 14.25 4.48
CA MET A 32 -2.30 14.24 4.28
C MET A 32 -1.77 15.56 3.72
N PHE A 33 -2.52 16.19 2.82
CA PHE A 33 -2.14 17.43 2.15
C PHE A 33 -2.81 18.68 2.76
N ASP A 34 -3.66 18.50 3.77
CA ASP A 34 -4.42 19.58 4.44
C ASP A 34 -5.23 20.45 3.46
N VAL A 35 -5.95 19.78 2.55
CA VAL A 35 -6.83 20.41 1.55
C VAL A 35 -8.24 19.83 1.65
N PRO A 36 -9.29 20.57 1.27
CA PRO A 36 -10.63 20.02 1.19
C PRO A 36 -10.70 18.79 0.27
N ALA A 37 -11.53 17.80 0.60
CA ALA A 37 -11.72 16.60 -0.22
C ALA A 37 -12.12 16.92 -1.68
N SER A 38 -12.81 18.04 -1.91
CA SER A 38 -13.17 18.52 -3.24
C SER A 38 -12.00 19.08 -4.07
N GLU A 39 -10.87 19.36 -3.43
CA GLU A 39 -9.67 19.94 -4.05
C GLU A 39 -8.52 18.93 -4.18
N VAL A 40 -8.72 17.70 -3.71
CA VAL A 40 -7.75 16.61 -3.85
C VAL A 40 -7.53 16.30 -5.33
N SER A 41 -6.29 16.45 -5.79
CA SER A 41 -5.88 16.11 -7.15
C SER A 41 -5.57 14.62 -7.29
N THR A 42 -5.47 14.13 -8.54
CA THR A 42 -5.00 12.77 -8.83
C THR A 42 -3.58 12.54 -8.32
N GLU A 43 -2.69 13.53 -8.44
CA GLU A 43 -1.32 13.46 -7.91
C GLU A 43 -1.33 13.28 -6.39
N ASN A 44 -2.19 14.01 -5.66
CA ASN A 44 -2.33 13.81 -4.22
C ASN A 44 -2.81 12.39 -3.86
N LEU A 45 -3.69 11.79 -4.66
CA LEU A 45 -4.14 10.41 -4.46
C LEU A 45 -2.99 9.42 -4.66
N GLU A 46 -2.25 9.56 -5.76
CA GLU A 46 -1.10 8.72 -6.11
C GLU A 46 -0.02 8.80 -5.03
N ASP A 47 0.36 10.01 -4.62
CA ASP A 47 1.33 10.25 -3.55
C ASP A 47 0.86 9.67 -2.23
N THR A 48 -0.40 9.90 -1.84
CA THR A 48 -0.96 9.35 -0.60
C THR A 48 -0.85 7.83 -0.56
N LEU A 49 -1.21 7.15 -1.65
CA LEU A 49 -1.13 5.70 -1.74
C LEU A 49 0.34 5.22 -1.74
N GLY A 50 1.22 5.94 -2.43
CA GLY A 50 2.66 5.70 -2.44
C GLY A 50 3.27 5.78 -1.04
N GLU A 51 3.01 6.87 -0.33
CA GLU A 51 3.50 7.12 1.02
C GLU A 51 2.93 6.14 2.05
N LEU A 52 1.65 5.78 1.94
CA LEU A 52 1.07 4.73 2.79
C LEU A 52 1.76 3.37 2.57
N ALA A 53 2.01 2.98 1.32
CA ALA A 53 2.73 1.74 1.04
C ALA A 53 4.18 1.79 1.54
N ASN A 54 4.88 2.91 1.34
CA ASN A 54 6.23 3.13 1.86
C ASN A 54 6.29 3.05 3.38
N MET A 55 5.41 3.75 4.08
CA MET A 55 5.36 3.74 5.55
C MET A 55 5.07 2.35 6.10
N VAL A 56 4.05 1.66 5.58
CA VAL A 56 3.69 0.32 6.06
C VAL A 56 4.79 -0.68 5.70
N GLY A 57 5.32 -0.63 4.47
CA GLY A 57 6.41 -1.51 4.02
C GLY A 57 7.71 -1.27 4.78
N GLY A 58 8.05 -0.01 5.08
CA GLY A 58 9.18 0.35 5.91
C GLY A 58 9.07 -0.20 7.33
N ASN A 59 7.88 -0.11 7.93
CA ASN A 59 7.62 -0.67 9.25
C ASN A 59 7.72 -2.20 9.25
N VAL A 60 7.18 -2.88 8.23
CA VAL A 60 7.33 -4.34 8.08
C VAL A 60 8.81 -4.70 7.92
N LYS A 61 9.54 -4.03 7.03
CA LYS A 61 10.99 -4.21 6.82
C LYS A 61 11.79 -4.06 8.11
N ALA A 62 11.46 -3.09 8.96
CA ALA A 62 12.17 -2.86 10.22
C ALA A 62 12.08 -4.03 11.21
N LEU A 63 11.09 -4.91 11.05
CA LEU A 63 10.89 -6.11 11.86
C LEU A 63 11.54 -7.37 11.24
N LEU A 64 12.04 -7.28 10.01
CA LEU A 64 12.61 -8.41 9.28
C LEU A 64 14.11 -8.55 9.53
N PRO A 65 14.68 -9.76 9.37
CA PRO A 65 16.11 -9.97 9.47
C PRO A 65 16.88 -9.11 8.45
N PRO A 66 17.91 -8.35 8.87
CA PRO A 66 18.75 -7.61 7.93
C PRO A 66 19.70 -8.57 7.18
N PRO A 67 20.13 -8.23 5.94
CA PRO A 67 19.72 -7.07 5.17
C PRO A 67 18.38 -7.26 4.45
N CYS A 68 17.56 -6.22 4.45
CA CYS A 68 16.40 -6.08 3.57
C CYS A 68 16.42 -4.68 2.95
N LEU A 69 15.99 -4.55 1.70
CA LEU A 69 15.82 -3.29 0.95
C LEU A 69 14.34 -3.11 0.61
N LEU A 70 13.89 -1.86 0.56
CA LEU A 70 12.52 -1.50 0.15
C LEU A 70 12.58 -0.89 -1.26
N SER A 71 11.69 -1.32 -2.16
CA SER A 71 11.56 -0.69 -3.48
C SER A 71 10.86 0.66 -3.40
N LEU A 72 10.84 1.39 -4.51
CA LEU A 72 9.87 2.46 -4.72
C LEU A 72 8.43 1.89 -4.75
N PRO A 73 7.43 2.70 -4.37
CA PRO A 73 6.04 2.29 -4.48
C PRO A 73 5.59 2.23 -5.93
N THR A 74 4.66 1.33 -6.22
CA THR A 74 3.94 1.26 -7.50
C THR A 74 2.46 1.44 -7.21
N VAL A 75 1.88 2.54 -7.71
CA VAL A 75 0.45 2.83 -7.59
C VAL A 75 -0.30 2.21 -8.77
N VAL A 76 -1.44 1.58 -8.48
CA VAL A 76 -2.31 0.94 -9.46
C VAL A 76 -3.73 1.45 -9.26
N GLU A 77 -4.22 2.12 -10.29
CA GLU A 77 -5.58 2.64 -10.35
C GLU A 77 -6.36 2.00 -11.49
N GLY A 78 -7.65 1.76 -11.25
CA GLY A 78 -8.51 1.20 -12.26
C GLY A 78 -9.76 0.53 -11.70
N ARG A 79 -10.51 -0.05 -12.63
CA ARG A 79 -11.69 -0.88 -12.36
C ARG A 79 -11.32 -2.34 -12.64
N ASP A 80 -11.85 -3.25 -11.83
CA ASP A 80 -11.77 -4.70 -12.05
C ASP A 80 -10.36 -5.28 -12.28
N TYR A 81 -9.34 -4.73 -11.60
CA TYR A 81 -7.99 -5.27 -11.63
C TYR A 81 -7.71 -6.21 -10.45
N ARG A 82 -6.64 -7.00 -10.59
CA ARG A 82 -6.08 -7.81 -9.52
C ARG A 82 -4.57 -7.59 -9.43
N VAL A 83 -4.09 -7.21 -8.25
CA VAL A 83 -2.66 -7.19 -7.93
C VAL A 83 -2.26 -8.58 -7.45
N ARG A 84 -1.20 -9.15 -8.06
CA ARG A 84 -0.56 -10.38 -7.58
C ARG A 84 0.95 -10.20 -7.69
N VAL A 85 1.66 -10.74 -6.72
CA VAL A 85 3.12 -10.89 -6.78
C VAL A 85 3.42 -12.34 -7.16
N PRO A 86 3.93 -12.61 -8.38
CA PRO A 86 4.21 -13.98 -8.82
C PRO A 86 5.16 -14.71 -7.86
N GLY A 87 4.87 -15.98 -7.59
CA GLY A 87 5.65 -16.80 -6.66
C GLY A 87 5.46 -16.46 -5.18
N ALA A 88 4.65 -15.45 -4.84
CA ALA A 88 4.35 -15.10 -3.46
C ALA A 88 2.96 -15.57 -3.01
N THR A 89 2.85 -15.83 -1.71
CA THR A 89 1.60 -16.18 -1.02
C THR A 89 1.23 -15.09 -0.03
N ILE A 90 -0.06 -14.81 0.13
CA ILE A 90 -0.53 -13.85 1.14
C ILE A 90 -0.40 -14.50 2.52
N VAL A 91 0.51 -14.00 3.33
CA VAL A 91 0.74 -14.48 4.71
C VAL A 91 -0.07 -13.69 5.72
N ARG A 92 -0.45 -12.44 5.38
CA ARG A 92 -1.35 -11.60 6.18
C ARG A 92 -2.31 -10.80 5.30
N ASP A 93 -3.56 -10.73 5.73
CA ASP A 93 -4.62 -9.90 5.14
C ASP A 93 -5.35 -9.16 6.27
N LEU A 94 -5.09 -7.87 6.37
CA LEU A 94 -5.57 -7.02 7.44
C LEU A 94 -6.50 -5.96 6.87
N ASN A 95 -7.61 -5.70 7.57
CA ASN A 95 -8.57 -4.69 7.19
C ASN A 95 -8.77 -3.73 8.36
N PHE A 96 -8.51 -2.45 8.11
CA PHE A 96 -8.62 -1.38 9.10
C PHE A 96 -9.78 -0.47 8.73
N GLY A 97 -10.62 -0.12 9.71
CA GLY A 97 -11.65 0.89 9.53
C GLY A 97 -11.02 2.28 9.56
N VAL A 98 -11.29 3.10 8.55
CA VAL A 98 -10.73 4.45 8.43
C VAL A 98 -11.79 5.39 7.88
N LEU A 99 -12.19 6.40 8.67
CA LEU A 99 -13.12 7.47 8.25
C LEU A 99 -14.43 6.94 7.62
N GLY A 100 -14.98 5.87 8.20
CA GLY A 100 -16.18 5.18 7.67
C GLY A 100 -15.93 4.24 6.48
N GLY A 101 -14.72 4.29 5.89
CA GLY A 101 -14.24 3.38 4.85
C GLY A 101 -13.32 2.27 5.39
N ARG A 102 -12.56 1.66 4.48
CA ARG A 102 -11.64 0.56 4.79
C ARG A 102 -10.28 0.75 4.10
N LEU A 103 -9.22 0.50 4.85
CA LEU A 103 -7.86 0.34 4.35
C LEU A 103 -7.46 -1.13 4.51
N ARG A 104 -7.18 -1.80 3.40
CA ARG A 104 -6.69 -3.18 3.39
C ARG A 104 -5.18 -3.18 3.25
N VAL A 105 -4.50 -3.99 4.06
CA VAL A 105 -3.05 -4.21 4.00
C VAL A 105 -2.81 -5.70 3.82
N LEU A 106 -2.09 -6.06 2.77
CA LEU A 106 -1.65 -7.42 2.49
C LEU A 106 -0.13 -7.50 2.65
N VAL A 107 0.33 -8.57 3.29
CA VAL A 107 1.74 -8.96 3.28
C VAL A 107 1.84 -10.25 2.49
N ALA A 108 2.63 -10.21 1.42
CA ALA A 108 2.91 -11.34 0.55
C ALA A 108 4.36 -11.78 0.74
N GLU A 109 4.60 -13.08 0.92
CA GLU A 109 5.92 -13.66 1.07
C GLU A 109 6.22 -14.59 -0.11
N ARG A 110 7.40 -14.45 -0.70
CA ARG A 110 7.88 -15.38 -1.73
C ARG A 110 8.41 -16.64 -1.05
N GLY A 111 7.79 -17.78 -1.35
CA GLY A 111 8.29 -19.07 -0.89
C GLY A 111 9.65 -19.37 -1.54
N VAL A 112 10.53 -20.01 -0.76
CA VAL A 112 11.83 -20.52 -1.23
C VAL A 112 11.64 -21.83 -1.99
#